data_AF-K2BS93-F1
#
_entry.id   AF-K2BS93-F1
#
_cell.length_a   1.000
_cell.length_b   1.000
_cell.length_c   1.000
_cell.angle_alpha   90.00
_cell.angle_beta   90.00
_cell.angle_gamma   90.00
#
_symmetry.space_group_name_H-M   'P 1'
#
loop_
_entity.id
_entity.type
_entity.pdbx_description
1 polymer ?
#
loop_
_entity_poly.entity_id
_entity_poly.type
_entity_poly.pdbx_seq_one_letter_code
_entity_poly.pdbx_strand_id
1 'polypeptide(L)'
;MRFKEIVDRLFGSVLFRNKRILGAIIATLVLIIVFRFFYSNTPVPVKPVVQEQQQPIEQPSNGGMLNSLDALKAHSSQARSQIATLQGQVTDMQSAIQQLQTSHQQLQQSIEFLNSQIKDLSTEMNKVLSAAKLKSSAPQVVYHLRAVLLDRAWITSKNGETKTITVGDKLTDYGTVRSIDPQTGIVMTSSGRKIEYGPNDR
;
A
#
# COMPACT_ATOMS: atom_id res chain seq x y z
N MET A 1 35.91 -0.59 8.42
CA MET A 1 34.86 -1.16 9.30
C MET A 1 33.64 -0.27 9.54
N ARG A 2 33.68 1.06 9.31
CA ARG A 2 32.56 1.94 9.70
C ARG A 2 31.36 2.02 8.75
N PHE A 3 31.47 1.55 7.51
CA PHE A 3 30.36 1.65 6.55
C PHE A 3 29.24 0.64 6.86
N LYS A 4 29.61 -0.60 7.21
CA LYS A 4 28.66 -1.68 7.49
C LYS A 4 27.78 -1.38 8.71
N GLU A 5 28.36 -0.84 9.78
CA GLU A 5 27.60 -0.42 10.97
C GLU A 5 26.67 0.77 10.73
N ILE A 6 27.07 1.74 9.90
CA ILE A 6 26.23 2.90 9.57
C ILE A 6 25.02 2.45 8.75
N VAL A 7 25.23 1.55 7.80
CA VAL A 7 24.16 0.98 6.98
C VAL A 7 23.21 0.12 7.83
N ASP A 8 23.73 -0.71 8.73
CA ASP A 8 22.90 -1.54 9.62
C ASP A 8 22.10 -0.71 10.64
N ARG A 9 22.63 0.42 11.11
CA ARG A 9 21.92 1.34 12.01
C ARG A 9 20.87 2.21 11.32
N LEU A 10 21.05 2.56 10.05
CA LEU A 10 20.10 3.39 9.28
C LEU A 10 19.02 2.56 8.56
N PHE A 11 19.29 1.29 8.23
CA PHE A 11 18.44 0.49 7.34
C PHE A 11 18.15 -0.93 7.87
N GLY A 12 18.28 -1.13 9.18
CA GLY A 12 18.18 -2.43 9.86
C GLY A 12 17.10 -3.36 9.31
N SER A 13 17.48 -4.63 9.06
CA SER A 13 16.68 -5.78 8.60
C SER A 13 15.84 -5.66 7.31
N VAL A 14 15.52 -4.45 6.84
CA VAL A 14 14.70 -4.23 5.64
C VAL A 14 15.50 -4.53 4.36
N LEU A 15 16.82 -4.36 4.39
CA LEU A 15 17.74 -4.59 3.26
C LEU A 15 17.82 -6.04 2.77
N PHE A 16 17.62 -7.04 3.65
CA PHE A 16 17.85 -8.45 3.30
C PHE A 16 16.58 -9.24 2.94
N ARG A 17 15.40 -8.66 3.17
CA ARG A 17 14.14 -9.37 2.95
C ARG A 17 13.64 -9.27 1.51
N ASN A 18 14.05 -8.25 0.75
CA ASN A 18 13.57 -8.02 -0.61
C ASN A 18 14.70 -7.62 -1.58
N LYS A 19 15.12 -8.57 -2.43
CA LYS A 19 16.19 -8.39 -3.43
C LYS A 19 15.93 -7.21 -4.39
N ARG A 20 14.65 -6.87 -4.63
CA ARG A 20 14.25 -5.73 -5.48
C ARG A 20 14.52 -4.37 -4.83
N ILE A 21 14.32 -4.26 -3.52
CA ILE A 21 14.56 -3.02 -2.76
C ILE A 21 16.06 -2.79 -2.60
N LEU A 22 16.82 -3.86 -2.35
CA LEU A 22 18.28 -3.83 -2.33
C LEU A 22 18.86 -3.38 -3.68
N GLY A 23 18.34 -3.92 -4.78
CA GLY A 23 18.74 -3.52 -6.13
C GLY A 23 18.47 -2.04 -6.44
N ALA A 24 17.30 -1.53 -6.03
CA ALA A 24 16.93 -0.13 -6.21
C ALA A 24 17.86 0.82 -5.46
N ILE A 25 18.19 0.53 -4.19
CA ILE A 25 19.06 1.37 -3.35
C ILE A 25 20.51 1.37 -3.86
N ILE A 26 21.01 0.21 -4.31
CA ILE A 26 22.34 0.11 -4.90
C ILE A 26 22.40 0.93 -6.19
N ALA A 27 21.35 0.87 -7.03
CA ALA A 27 21.28 1.66 -8.25
C ALA A 27 21.29 3.17 -7.97
N THR A 28 20.57 3.66 -6.94
CA THR A 28 20.60 5.08 -6.56
C THR A 28 21.95 5.50 -6.00
N LEU A 29 22.60 4.67 -5.17
CA LEU A 29 23.95 4.97 -4.66
C LEU A 29 24.99 5.02 -5.77
N VAL A 30 24.93 4.09 -6.73
CA VAL A 30 25.81 4.09 -7.91
C VAL A 30 25.57 5.34 -8.75
N LEU A 31 24.31 5.74 -8.96
CA LEU A 31 23.96 6.94 -9.72
C LEU A 31 24.48 8.21 -9.04
N ILE A 32 24.40 8.31 -7.71
CA ILE A 32 24.97 9.42 -6.93
C ILE A 32 26.50 9.45 -7.04
N ILE A 33 27.16 8.30 -7.01
CA ILE A 33 28.62 8.19 -7.14
C ILE A 33 29.07 8.59 -8.56
N VAL A 34 28.37 8.11 -9.60
CA VAL A 34 28.63 8.50 -10.99
C VAL A 34 28.40 9.99 -11.19
N PHE A 35 27.34 10.55 -10.61
CA PHE A 35 27.06 11.99 -10.66
C PHE A 35 28.16 12.79 -9.95
N ARG A 36 28.63 12.37 -8.77
CA ARG A 36 29.75 13.02 -8.08
C ARG A 36 31.06 12.93 -8.87
N PHE A 37 31.31 11.81 -9.54
CA PHE A 37 32.53 11.59 -10.33
C PHE A 37 32.54 12.43 -11.62
N PHE A 38 31.40 12.55 -12.30
CA PHE A 38 31.30 13.28 -13.58
C PHE A 38 31.38 14.81 -13.41
N TYR A 39 30.92 15.35 -12.28
CA TYR A 39 30.98 16.80 -12.00
C TYR A 39 32.30 17.27 -11.38
N SER A 40 33.24 16.36 -11.04
CA SER A 40 34.52 16.73 -10.40
C SER A 40 35.66 17.04 -11.39
N ASN A 41 35.48 16.78 -12.69
CA ASN A 41 36.53 16.95 -13.71
C ASN A 41 36.09 17.92 -14.79
N THR A 42 36.15 19.23 -14.51
CA THR A 42 36.31 20.22 -15.58
C THR A 42 37.79 20.63 -15.62
N PRO A 43 38.53 20.31 -16.70
CA PRO A 43 39.90 20.79 -16.85
C PRO A 43 39.87 22.30 -17.08
N VAL A 44 40.54 23.05 -16.21
CA VAL A 44 40.76 24.48 -16.39
C VAL A 44 41.61 24.67 -17.65
N PRO A 45 41.19 25.46 -18.67
CA PRO A 45 42.00 25.69 -19.85
C PRO A 45 43.17 26.62 -19.50
N VAL A 46 44.38 26.07 -19.49
CA VAL A 46 45.61 26.86 -19.45
C VAL A 46 45.80 27.51 -20.82
N LYS A 47 45.67 28.84 -20.92
CA LYS A 47 46.01 29.59 -22.13
C LYS A 47 47.53 29.68 -22.28
N PRO A 48 48.08 29.64 -23.50
CA PRO A 48 49.53 29.67 -23.73
C PRO A 48 50.13 31.05 -23.39
N VAL A 49 51.33 31.02 -22.80
CA VAL A 49 52.26 32.14 -22.70
C VAL A 49 52.58 32.63 -24.11
N VAL A 50 52.33 33.92 -24.37
CA VAL A 50 52.85 34.65 -25.53
C VAL A 50 53.74 35.78 -25.00
N GLN A 51 54.90 35.89 -25.65
CA GLN A 51 56.07 36.69 -25.33
C GLN A 51 55.82 38.20 -25.30
N GLU A 52 56.59 38.89 -24.45
CA GLU A 52 56.78 40.34 -24.43
C GLU A 52 57.18 40.89 -25.82
N GLN A 53 56.42 41.87 -26.29
CA GLN A 53 56.89 42.89 -27.23
C GLN A 53 56.53 44.27 -26.66
N GLN A 54 57.57 45.08 -26.44
CA GLN A 54 57.52 46.45 -25.96
C GLN A 54 56.81 47.36 -26.98
N GLN A 55 55.86 48.16 -26.50
CA GLN A 55 55.33 49.33 -27.20
C GLN A 55 55.35 50.57 -26.30
N PRO A 56 55.39 51.78 -26.88
CA PRO A 56 55.76 53.03 -26.21
C PRO A 56 54.78 53.40 -25.08
N ILE A 57 55.32 54.08 -24.06
CA ILE A 57 54.57 54.53 -22.89
C ILE A 57 53.61 55.67 -23.31
N GLU A 58 52.38 55.32 -23.67
CA GLU A 58 51.29 56.30 -23.79
C GLU A 58 50.70 56.61 -22.41
N GLN A 59 50.47 57.90 -22.16
CA GLN A 59 49.87 58.46 -20.95
C GLN A 59 48.61 57.70 -20.51
N PRO A 60 48.35 57.56 -19.19
CA PRO A 60 47.20 56.82 -18.70
C PRO A 60 45.91 57.50 -19.14
N SER A 61 45.22 56.91 -20.12
CA SER A 61 43.87 57.29 -20.49
C SER A 61 42.92 56.86 -19.37
N ASN A 62 42.59 57.79 -18.48
CA ASN A 62 41.66 57.61 -17.35
C ASN A 62 40.29 57.04 -17.76
N GLY A 63 39.91 57.11 -19.05
CA GLY A 63 38.65 56.56 -19.56
C GLY A 63 38.51 55.03 -19.50
N GLY A 64 39.60 54.27 -19.67
CA GLY A 64 39.55 52.79 -19.61
C GLY A 64 39.37 52.24 -18.20
N MET A 65 39.97 52.91 -17.21
CA MET A 65 39.82 52.57 -15.79
C MET A 65 38.41 52.95 -15.29
N LEU A 66 37.84 54.07 -15.76
CA LEU A 66 36.45 54.45 -15.47
C LEU A 66 35.44 53.42 -16.00
N ASN A 67 35.58 52.97 -17.25
CA ASN A 67 34.73 51.93 -17.82
C ASN A 67 34.83 50.59 -17.07
N SER A 68 36.04 50.24 -16.60
CA SER A 68 36.24 49.02 -15.80
C SER A 68 35.59 49.12 -14.41
N LEU A 69 35.58 50.31 -13.81
CA LEU A 69 34.93 50.58 -12.53
C LEU A 69 33.40 50.51 -12.65
N ASP A 70 32.83 51.04 -13.73
CA ASP A 70 31.39 50.95 -14.03
C ASP A 70 30.96 49.51 -14.29
N ALA A 71 31.75 48.74 -15.05
CA ALA A 71 31.49 47.31 -15.26
C ALA A 71 31.53 46.52 -13.95
N LEU A 72 32.48 46.81 -13.06
CA LEU A 72 32.59 46.15 -11.76
C LEU A 72 31.42 46.52 -10.84
N LYS A 73 30.95 47.77 -10.89
CA LYS A 73 29.77 48.25 -10.14
C LYS A 73 28.49 47.59 -10.63
N ALA A 74 28.32 47.48 -11.95
CA ALA A 74 27.20 46.75 -12.56
C ALA A 74 27.23 45.27 -12.15
N HIS A 75 28.39 44.62 -12.21
CA HIS A 75 28.56 43.24 -11.79
C HIS A 75 28.28 43.03 -10.30
N SER A 76 28.74 43.94 -9.43
CA SER A 76 28.42 43.94 -8.00
C SER A 76 26.92 44.06 -7.73
N SER A 77 26.22 44.94 -8.47
CA SER A 77 24.77 45.07 -8.35
C SER A 77 24.04 43.81 -8.80
N GLN A 78 24.50 43.18 -9.88
CA GLN A 78 23.92 41.94 -10.39
C GLN A 78 24.13 40.77 -9.44
N ALA A 79 25.33 40.64 -8.84
CA ALA A 79 25.60 39.65 -7.82
C ALA A 79 24.70 39.83 -6.58
N ARG A 80 24.47 41.07 -6.13
CA ARG A 80 23.53 41.36 -5.03
C ARG A 80 22.10 40.93 -5.37
N SER A 81 21.65 41.19 -6.60
CA SER A 81 20.33 40.74 -7.05
C SER A 81 20.23 39.22 -7.06
N GLN A 82 21.25 38.50 -7.53
CA GLN A 82 21.26 37.03 -7.54
C GLN A 82 21.23 36.46 -6.12
N ILE A 83 21.98 37.06 -5.17
CA ILE A 83 21.95 36.66 -3.76
C ILE A 83 20.56 36.86 -3.16
N ALA A 84 19.90 37.99 -3.46
CA ALA A 84 18.53 38.24 -3.00
C ALA A 84 17.55 37.19 -3.54
N THR A 85 17.66 36.82 -4.82
CA THR A 85 16.85 35.76 -5.42
C THR A 85 17.10 34.40 -4.77
N LEU A 86 18.37 34.04 -4.55
CA LEU A 86 18.74 32.79 -3.88
C LEU A 86 18.24 32.74 -2.44
N GLN A 87 18.28 33.85 -1.70
CA GLN A 87 17.68 33.93 -0.37
C GLN A 87 16.17 33.68 -0.41
N GLY A 88 15.47 34.29 -1.36
CA GLY A 88 14.03 34.04 -1.57
C GLY A 88 13.76 32.56 -1.84
N GLN A 89 14.51 31.94 -2.75
CA GLN A 89 14.36 30.51 -3.05
C GLN A 89 14.62 29.63 -1.82
N VAL A 90 15.61 29.96 -0.99
CA VAL A 90 15.88 29.21 0.26
C VAL A 90 14.72 29.36 1.24
N THR A 91 14.14 30.55 1.38
CA THR A 91 12.94 30.77 2.20
C THR A 91 11.75 29.95 1.69
N ASP A 92 11.51 29.94 0.39
CA ASP A 92 10.42 29.16 -0.22
C ASP A 92 10.63 27.65 -0.01
N MET A 93 11.87 27.16 -0.17
CA MET A 93 12.22 25.78 0.11
C MET A 93 12.02 25.43 1.60
N GLN A 94 12.36 26.34 2.52
CA GLN A 94 12.13 26.16 3.95
C GLN A 94 10.64 26.00 4.25
N SER A 95 9.80 26.84 3.65
CA SER A 95 8.33 26.76 3.78
C SER A 95 7.77 25.46 3.18
N ALA A 96 8.26 25.05 2.01
CA ALA A 96 7.85 23.79 1.38
C ALA A 96 8.22 22.57 2.24
N ILE A 97 9.39 22.58 2.88
CA ILE A 97 9.82 21.52 3.81
C ILE A 97 8.90 21.47 5.03
N GLN A 98 8.53 22.62 5.61
CA GLN A 98 7.59 22.67 6.74
C GLN A 98 6.22 22.10 6.35
N GLN A 99 5.69 22.46 5.17
CA GLN A 99 4.44 21.91 4.66
C GLN A 99 4.52 20.39 4.46
N LEU A 100 5.63 19.89 3.91
CA LEU A 100 5.90 18.47 3.74
C LEU A 100 5.94 17.73 5.08
N GLN A 101 6.57 18.32 6.10
CA GLN A 101 6.60 17.75 7.45
C GLN A 101 5.19 17.65 8.06
N THR A 102 4.37 18.69 7.93
CA THR A 102 2.97 18.66 8.41
C THR A 102 2.16 17.61 7.66
N SER A 103 2.28 17.55 6.33
CA SER A 103 1.59 16.53 5.52
C SER A 103 2.02 15.11 5.90
N HIS A 104 3.31 14.90 6.19
CA HIS A 104 3.82 13.62 6.66
C HIS A 104 3.21 13.23 8.00
N GLN A 105 3.12 14.15 8.97
CA GLN A 105 2.49 13.89 10.27
C GLN A 105 1.00 13.51 10.13
N GLN A 106 0.26 14.23 9.28
CA GLN A 106 -1.14 13.91 8.98
C GLN A 106 -1.30 12.52 8.37
N LEU A 107 -0.40 12.13 7.45
CA LEU A 107 -0.43 10.82 6.84
C LEU A 107 -0.18 9.71 7.87
N GLN A 108 0.76 9.91 8.79
CA GLN A 108 1.03 8.96 9.88
C GLN A 108 -0.19 8.77 10.78
N GLN A 109 -0.85 9.86 11.17
CA GLN A 109 -2.10 9.80 11.96
C GLN A 109 -3.21 9.05 11.21
N SER A 110 -3.34 9.27 9.90
CA SER A 110 -4.32 8.55 9.07
C SER A 110 -4.03 7.05 9.02
N ILE A 111 -2.76 6.66 8.91
CA ILE A 111 -2.33 5.26 8.94
C ILE A 111 -2.65 4.60 10.29
N GLU A 112 -2.39 5.29 11.41
CA GLU A 112 -2.72 4.79 12.75
C GLU A 112 -4.24 4.59 12.91
N PHE A 113 -5.03 5.56 12.45
CA PHE A 113 -6.49 5.47 12.47
C PHE A 113 -7.04 4.30 11.64
N LEU A 114 -6.52 4.12 10.42
CA LEU A 114 -6.91 3.00 9.55
C LEU A 114 -6.53 1.65 10.14
N ASN A 115 -5.34 1.54 10.76
CA ASN A 115 -4.93 0.32 11.44
C ASN A 115 -5.85 -0.02 12.63
N SER A 116 -6.30 0.98 13.38
CA SER A 116 -7.28 0.77 14.45
C SER A 116 -8.59 0.20 13.91
N GLN A 117 -9.14 0.80 12.85
CA GLN A 117 -10.38 0.33 12.23
C GLN A 117 -10.27 -1.11 11.70
N ILE A 118 -9.14 -1.47 11.09
CA ILE A 118 -8.89 -2.84 10.62
C ILE A 118 -8.88 -3.83 11.78
N LYS A 119 -8.27 -3.46 12.91
CA LYS A 119 -8.23 -4.31 14.12
C LYS A 119 -9.62 -4.51 14.71
N ASP A 120 -10.43 -3.45 14.76
CA ASP A 120 -11.79 -3.51 15.27
C ASP A 120 -12.66 -4.42 14.39
N LEU A 121 -12.60 -4.23 13.07
CA LEU A 121 -13.32 -5.05 12.11
C LEU A 121 -12.89 -6.52 12.17
N SER A 122 -11.60 -6.81 12.29
CA SER A 122 -11.09 -8.17 12.46
C SER A 122 -11.62 -8.82 13.75
N THR A 123 -11.71 -8.06 14.83
CA THR A 123 -12.25 -8.53 16.10
C THR A 123 -13.74 -8.84 15.98
N GLU A 124 -14.50 -7.97 15.33
CA GLU A 124 -15.92 -8.17 15.07
C GLU A 124 -16.16 -9.40 14.18
N MET A 125 -15.38 -9.55 13.10
CA MET A 125 -15.46 -10.70 12.21
C MET A 125 -15.21 -12.00 12.99
N ASN A 126 -14.19 -12.04 13.85
CA ASN A 126 -13.92 -13.22 14.69
C ASN A 126 -15.07 -13.53 15.66
N LYS A 127 -15.74 -12.51 16.23
CA LYS A 127 -16.94 -12.71 17.06
C LYS A 127 -18.08 -13.32 16.26
N VAL A 128 -18.32 -12.84 15.04
CA VAL A 128 -19.37 -13.40 14.15
C VAL A 128 -19.05 -14.84 13.77
N LEU A 129 -17.81 -15.16 13.38
CA LEU A 129 -17.42 -16.53 13.02
C LEU A 129 -17.51 -17.49 14.21
N SER A 130 -17.06 -17.07 15.39
CA SER A 130 -17.15 -17.90 16.60
C SER A 130 -18.61 -18.13 17.02
N ALA A 131 -19.47 -17.12 16.94
CA ALA A 131 -20.91 -17.27 17.15
C ALA A 131 -21.55 -18.21 16.11
N ALA A 132 -21.15 -18.13 14.84
CA ALA A 132 -21.63 -19.04 13.80
C ALA A 132 -21.18 -20.49 14.05
N LYS A 133 -19.93 -20.69 14.49
CA LYS A 133 -19.38 -22.03 14.81
C LYS A 133 -20.11 -22.68 15.98
N LEU A 134 -20.46 -21.91 17.02
CA LEU A 134 -21.25 -22.41 18.15
C LEU A 134 -22.65 -22.88 17.72
N LYS A 135 -23.24 -22.26 16.70
CA LYS A 135 -24.56 -22.64 16.16
C LYS A 135 -24.53 -23.89 15.27
N SER A 136 -23.35 -24.31 14.80
CA SER A 136 -23.18 -25.46 13.87
C SER A 136 -22.68 -26.75 14.54
N SER A 137 -22.42 -26.76 15.85
CA SER A 137 -21.88 -27.93 16.56
C SER A 137 -22.96 -28.87 17.15
N ALA A 138 -24.25 -28.56 16.99
CA ALA A 138 -25.31 -29.51 17.31
C ALA A 138 -25.28 -30.68 16.31
N PRO A 139 -25.49 -31.93 16.75
CA PRO A 139 -25.51 -33.08 15.85
C PRO A 139 -26.61 -32.86 14.81
N GLN A 140 -26.22 -32.73 13.53
CA GLN A 140 -27.18 -32.51 12.47
C GLN A 140 -28.07 -33.75 12.33
N VAL A 141 -29.36 -33.60 12.58
CA VAL A 141 -30.31 -34.69 12.32
C VAL A 141 -30.39 -34.83 10.80
N VAL A 142 -30.04 -36.00 10.27
CA VAL A 142 -30.18 -36.30 8.83
C VAL A 142 -31.47 -37.09 8.66
N TYR A 143 -32.33 -36.61 7.77
CA TYR A 143 -33.56 -37.29 7.37
C TYR A 143 -33.39 -37.90 5.98
N HIS A 144 -33.95 -39.08 5.78
CA HIS A 144 -34.09 -39.72 4.49
C HIS A 144 -35.56 -39.89 4.17
N LEU A 145 -35.90 -39.70 2.90
CA LEU A 145 -37.25 -39.94 2.43
C LEU A 145 -37.48 -41.44 2.27
N ARG A 146 -38.63 -41.91 2.78
CA ARG A 146 -39.10 -43.30 2.62
C ARG A 146 -40.23 -43.40 1.59
N ALA A 147 -41.14 -42.43 1.62
CA ALA A 147 -42.27 -42.40 0.71
C ALA A 147 -42.80 -40.96 0.58
N VAL A 148 -43.39 -40.65 -0.57
CA VAL A 148 -44.11 -39.39 -0.81
C VAL A 148 -45.47 -39.72 -1.40
N LEU A 149 -46.50 -39.10 -0.87
CA LEU A 149 -47.86 -39.21 -1.36
C LEU A 149 -48.51 -37.82 -1.35
N LEU A 150 -48.65 -37.23 -2.54
CA LEU A 150 -49.24 -35.92 -2.85
C LEU A 150 -48.81 -34.78 -1.90
N ASP A 151 -49.37 -34.74 -0.69
CA ASP A 151 -49.19 -33.68 0.30
C ASP A 151 -48.50 -34.15 1.59
N ARG A 152 -48.08 -35.42 1.64
CA ARG A 152 -47.42 -36.03 2.79
C ARG A 152 -46.13 -36.72 2.36
N ALA A 153 -45.12 -36.61 3.20
CA ALA A 153 -43.88 -37.36 3.06
C ALA A 153 -43.60 -38.13 4.36
N TRP A 154 -43.17 -39.38 4.22
CA TRP A 154 -42.62 -40.16 5.31
C TRP A 154 -41.12 -40.02 5.28
N ILE A 155 -40.57 -39.46 6.34
CA ILE A 155 -39.14 -39.28 6.53
C ILE A 155 -38.65 -40.12 7.70
N THR A 156 -37.45 -40.67 7.59
CA THR A 156 -36.80 -41.45 8.65
C THR A 156 -35.50 -40.77 9.04
N SER A 157 -35.28 -40.54 10.33
CA SER A 157 -33.99 -40.03 10.84
C SER A 157 -32.98 -41.16 11.02
N LYS A 158 -31.70 -40.79 11.21
CA LYS A 158 -30.60 -41.76 11.46
C LYS A 158 -30.87 -42.74 12.61
N ASN A 159 -31.70 -42.38 13.59
CA ASN A 159 -32.11 -43.23 14.70
C ASN A 159 -33.21 -44.27 14.33
N GLY A 160 -33.70 -44.28 13.09
CA GLY A 160 -34.78 -45.17 12.63
C GLY A 160 -36.19 -44.66 12.94
N GLU A 161 -36.32 -43.52 13.63
CA GLU A 161 -37.62 -42.90 13.89
C GLU A 161 -38.22 -42.40 12.57
N THR A 162 -39.47 -42.78 12.31
CA THR A 162 -40.19 -42.36 11.11
C THR A 162 -41.25 -41.34 11.48
N LYS A 163 -41.29 -40.23 10.75
CA LYS A 163 -42.23 -39.13 10.94
C LYS A 163 -42.92 -38.81 9.62
N THR A 164 -44.21 -38.50 9.71
CA THR A 164 -44.97 -37.97 8.57
C THR A 164 -44.91 -36.45 8.64
N ILE A 165 -44.63 -35.82 7.50
CA ILE A 165 -44.56 -34.36 7.37
C ILE A 165 -45.47 -33.88 6.25
N THR A 166 -45.95 -32.65 6.38
CA THR A 166 -46.77 -31.91 5.43
C THR A 166 -46.14 -30.55 5.13
N VAL A 167 -46.61 -29.87 4.08
CA VAL A 167 -46.18 -28.49 3.78
C VAL A 167 -46.53 -27.57 4.95
N GLY A 168 -45.55 -26.82 5.45
CA GLY A 168 -45.69 -25.97 6.63
C GLY A 168 -45.16 -26.57 7.93
N ASP A 169 -44.86 -27.87 7.98
CA ASP A 169 -44.26 -28.48 9.17
C ASP A 169 -42.84 -27.99 9.41
N LYS A 170 -42.47 -27.81 10.69
CA LYS A 170 -41.13 -27.39 11.09
C LYS A 170 -40.27 -28.59 11.45
N LEU A 171 -39.13 -28.70 10.79
CA LEU A 171 -38.12 -29.73 11.00
C LEU A 171 -36.86 -29.11 11.60
N THR A 172 -36.32 -29.79 12.62
CA THR A 172 -35.04 -29.45 13.23
C THR A 172 -33.95 -29.48 12.15
N ASP A 173 -33.10 -28.45 12.09
CA ASP A 173 -32.01 -28.27 11.11
C ASP A 173 -32.41 -28.11 9.63
N TYR A 174 -33.69 -28.25 9.28
CA TYR A 174 -34.21 -28.06 7.92
C TYR A 174 -35.15 -26.84 7.81
N GLY A 175 -35.66 -26.31 8.92
CA GLY A 175 -36.62 -25.22 8.90
C GLY A 175 -38.02 -25.72 8.51
N THR A 176 -38.78 -24.92 7.77
CA THR A 176 -40.16 -25.26 7.39
C THR A 176 -40.22 -25.96 6.05
N VAL A 177 -41.05 -27.00 5.92
CA VAL A 177 -41.32 -27.67 4.64
C VAL A 177 -42.01 -26.68 3.68
N ARG A 178 -41.39 -26.41 2.53
CA ARG A 178 -41.90 -25.49 1.51
C ARG A 178 -42.68 -26.21 0.41
N SER A 179 -42.19 -27.35 -0.01
CA SER A 179 -42.85 -28.17 -1.03
C SER A 179 -42.46 -29.63 -0.88
N ILE A 180 -43.39 -30.49 -1.25
CA ILE A 180 -43.22 -31.94 -1.34
C ILE A 180 -43.54 -32.29 -2.79
N ASP A 181 -42.54 -32.77 -3.53
CA ASP A 181 -42.72 -33.18 -4.92
C ASP A 181 -42.81 -34.72 -5.02
N PRO A 182 -44.00 -35.27 -5.33
CA PRO A 182 -44.19 -36.71 -5.48
C PRO A 182 -43.56 -37.28 -6.76
N GLN A 183 -43.29 -36.45 -7.78
CA GLN A 183 -42.71 -36.90 -9.04
C GLN A 183 -41.20 -37.13 -8.90
N THR A 184 -40.54 -36.23 -8.19
CA THR A 184 -39.08 -36.29 -7.99
C THR A 184 -38.67 -36.95 -6.68
N GLY A 185 -39.60 -37.09 -5.73
CA GLY A 185 -39.27 -37.58 -4.39
C GLY A 185 -38.35 -36.64 -3.64
N ILE A 186 -38.58 -35.33 -3.79
CA ILE A 186 -37.77 -34.29 -3.15
C ILE A 186 -38.67 -33.45 -2.26
N VAL A 187 -38.25 -33.29 -1.00
CA VAL A 187 -38.84 -32.32 -0.08
C VAL A 187 -37.91 -31.13 0.03
N MET A 188 -38.40 -29.93 -0.31
CA MET A 188 -37.66 -28.67 -0.17
C MET A 188 -38.03 -27.99 1.14
N THR A 189 -37.02 -27.45 1.83
CA THR A 189 -37.22 -26.77 3.12
C THR A 189 -36.70 -25.33 3.10
N SER A 190 -37.12 -24.53 4.08
CA SER A 190 -36.79 -23.10 4.14
C SER A 190 -35.31 -22.83 4.39
N SER A 191 -34.54 -23.81 4.86
CA SER A 191 -33.08 -23.71 4.96
C SER A 191 -32.34 -23.88 3.62
N GLY A 192 -33.06 -24.23 2.54
CA GLY A 192 -32.47 -24.57 1.24
C GLY A 192 -31.94 -26.01 1.16
N ARG A 193 -32.03 -26.77 2.25
CA ARG A 193 -31.71 -28.21 2.25
C ARG A 193 -32.84 -28.98 1.58
N LYS A 194 -32.47 -30.08 0.93
CA LYS A 194 -33.41 -31.03 0.33
C LYS A 194 -33.34 -32.36 1.07
N ILE A 195 -34.49 -33.02 1.20
CA ILE A 195 -34.59 -34.39 1.69
C ILE A 195 -34.97 -35.26 0.50
N GLU A 196 -34.17 -36.29 0.25
CA GLU A 196 -34.32 -37.24 -0.86
C GLU A 196 -34.28 -38.67 -0.33
N TYR A 197 -34.61 -39.63 -1.20
CA TYR A 197 -34.57 -41.05 -0.87
C TYR A 197 -33.20 -41.47 -0.35
N GLY A 198 -33.22 -42.33 0.68
CA GLY A 198 -32.00 -42.94 1.20
C GLY A 198 -31.31 -43.82 0.14
N PRO A 199 -30.02 -44.14 0.30
CA PRO A 199 -29.28 -44.97 -0.65
C PRO A 199 -29.92 -46.35 -0.92
N ASN A 200 -30.69 -46.86 0.04
CA ASN A 200 -31.36 -48.16 -0.03
C ASN A 200 -32.83 -48.08 -0.51
N ASP A 201 -33.36 -46.87 -0.71
CA ASP A 201 -34.78 -46.60 -1.00
C ASP A 201 -34.96 -45.98 -2.40
N ARG A 202 -33.94 -46.11 -3.29
CA ARG A 202 -33.96 -45.66 -4.70
C ARG A 202 -34.33 -46.78 -5.67
#